data_AF-A0A969ZNF3-F1
#
_entry.id   AF-A0A969ZNF3-F1
#
_cell.length_a   1.000
_cell.length_b   1.000
_cell.length_c   1.000
_cell.angle_alpha   90.00
_cell.angle_beta   90.00
_cell.angle_gamma   90.00
#
_symmetry.space_group_name_H-M   'P 1'
#
loop_
_entity.id
_entity.type
_entity.pdbx_description
1 polymer ?
#
loop_
_entity_poly.entity_id
_entity_poly.type
_entity_poly.pdbx_seq_one_letter_code
_entity_poly.pdbx_strand_id
1 'polypeptide(L)' 'MGFIVNAGASSPQVYDHQVIKVAKGDTLWEIASIYSRNSDIREYIYNIKKLNDLSGDTIYAGQVLLLP' A
#
# COMPACT_ATOMS: atom_id res chain seq x y z
N MET A 1 -0.88 -23.50 -39.25
CA MET A 1 0.18 -24.00 -38.36
C MET A 1 0.33 -23.01 -37.22
N GLY A 2 -0.32 -23.32 -36.10
CA GLY A 2 -0.46 -22.44 -34.95
C GLY A 2 0.79 -22.45 -34.07
N PHE A 3 1.16 -21.28 -33.58
CA PHE A 3 2.06 -21.14 -32.45
C PHE A 3 1.19 -20.81 -31.24
N ILE A 4 0.87 -21.85 -30.48
CA ILE A 4 0.31 -21.73 -29.13
C ILE A 4 1.50 -21.31 -28.26
N VAL A 5 1.64 -20.03 -27.97
CA VAL A 5 2.53 -19.60 -26.89
C VAL A 5 1.82 -19.94 -25.59
N ASN A 6 2.37 -20.92 -24.87
CA ASN A 6 2.01 -21.23 -23.51
C ASN A 6 2.38 -20.00 -22.66
N ALA A 7 1.44 -19.08 -22.49
CA ALA A 7 1.52 -18.12 -21.41
C ALA A 7 1.33 -18.92 -20.12
N GLY A 8 2.43 -19.44 -19.59
CA GLY A 8 2.57 -19.65 -18.16
C GLY A 8 2.47 -18.28 -17.50
N ALA A 9 1.26 -17.73 -17.48
CA ALA A 9 0.87 -16.70 -16.56
C ALA A 9 0.85 -17.39 -15.20
N SER A 10 2.05 -17.58 -14.63
CA SER A 10 2.22 -17.31 -13.21
C SER A 10 1.69 -15.90 -13.04
N SER A 11 0.38 -15.79 -12.81
CA SER A 11 -0.25 -14.56 -12.38
C SER A 11 0.66 -14.07 -11.25
N PRO A 12 1.42 -12.98 -11.39
CA PRO A 12 1.87 -12.33 -10.19
C PRO A 12 0.55 -12.06 -9.48
N GLN A 13 0.39 -12.61 -8.28
CA GLN A 13 -0.67 -12.17 -7.40
C GLN A 13 -0.32 -10.70 -7.19
N VAL A 14 -0.81 -9.84 -8.08
CA VAL A 14 -0.75 -8.40 -7.95
C VAL A 14 -1.76 -8.17 -6.85
N TYR A 15 -1.29 -8.37 -5.62
CA TYR A 15 -1.87 -7.66 -4.51
C TYR A 15 -1.87 -6.21 -4.98
N ASP A 16 -3.06 -5.69 -5.25
CA ASP A 16 -3.25 -4.32 -5.71
C ASP A 16 -2.96 -3.42 -4.50
N HIS A 17 -1.68 -3.36 -4.14
CA HIS A 17 -1.22 -2.53 -3.05
C HIS A 17 -1.44 -1.11 -3.49
N GLN A 18 -2.32 -0.41 -2.79
CA GLN A 18 -2.61 0.95 -3.19
C GLN A 18 -1.40 1.81 -2.83
N VAL A 19 -0.79 2.44 -3.82
CA VAL A 19 0.40 3.28 -3.62
C VAL A 19 -0.05 4.74 -3.56
N ILE A 20 0.28 5.42 -2.46
CA ILE A 20 -0.03 6.83 -2.28
C ILE A 20 1.24 7.63 -2.02
N LYS A 21 1.24 8.89 -2.45
CA LYS A 21 2.32 9.84 -2.15
C LYS A 21 1.84 10.78 -1.07
N VAL A 22 2.55 10.80 0.05
CA VAL A 22 2.25 11.68 1.20
C VAL A 22 2.39 13.13 0.75
N ALA A 23 1.35 13.94 0.92
CA ALA A 23 1.40 15.37 0.68
C ALA A 23 1.87 16.13 1.93
N LYS A 24 2.27 17.39 1.74
CA LYS A 24 2.68 18.25 2.85
C LYS A 24 1.46 18.58 3.71
N GLY A 25 1.46 18.09 4.95
CA GLY A 25 0.34 18.25 5.89
C GLY A 25 -0.44 16.97 6.13
N ASP A 26 -0.22 15.93 5.31
CA ASP A 26 -0.85 14.63 5.53
C ASP A 26 -0.23 13.94 6.74
N THR A 27 -1.09 13.30 7.52
CA THR A 27 -0.67 12.43 8.62
C THR A 27 -0.98 10.96 8.29
N LEU A 28 -0.19 10.06 8.89
CA LEU A 28 -0.41 8.62 8.74
C LEU A 28 -1.81 8.21 9.23
N TRP A 29 -2.32 8.93 10.23
CA TRP A 29 -3.67 8.76 10.77
C TRP A 29 -4.76 9.16 9.76
N GLU A 30 -4.65 10.32 9.12
CA GLU A 30 -5.64 10.75 8.12
C GLU A 30 -5.64 9.84 6.91
N ILE A 31 -4.46 9.49 6.40
CA ILE A 31 -4.30 8.52 5.31
C ILE A 31 -5.00 7.21 5.68
N ALA A 32 -4.65 6.65 6.85
CA ALA A 32 -5.28 5.42 7.29
C ALA A 32 -6.79 5.59 7.46
N SER A 33 -7.28 6.67 8.07
CA SER A 33 -8.71 6.93 8.21
C SER A 33 -9.46 7.04 6.88
N ILE A 34 -8.81 7.50 5.81
CA ILE A 34 -9.40 7.62 4.46
C ILE A 34 -9.46 6.24 3.78
N TYR A 35 -8.44 5.41 3.96
CA TYR A 35 -8.30 4.14 3.23
C TYR A 35 -8.74 2.90 4.03
N SER A 36 -8.76 2.96 5.35
CA SER A 36 -9.25 1.91 6.25
C SER A 36 -10.78 1.88 6.23
N ARG A 37 -11.36 1.42 5.12
CA ARG A 37 -12.82 1.40 4.91
C ARG A 37 -13.55 0.60 5.99
N ASN A 38 -13.12 -0.65 6.21
CA ASN A 38 -13.76 -1.62 7.11
C ASN A 38 -12.79 -2.20 8.16
N SER A 39 -11.52 -1.78 8.13
CA SER A 39 -10.49 -2.24 9.06
C SER A 39 -10.24 -1.18 10.11
N ASP A 40 -9.85 -1.60 11.32
CA ASP A 40 -9.44 -0.67 12.36
C ASP A 40 -8.29 0.22 11.88
N ILE A 41 -8.43 1.54 12.06
CA ILE A 41 -7.42 2.54 11.67
C ILE A 41 -6.05 2.17 12.26
N ARG A 42 -6.02 1.73 13.52
CA ARG A 42 -4.79 1.34 14.22
C ARG A 42 -4.11 0.11 13.60
N GLU A 43 -4.90 -0.89 13.22
CA GLU A 43 -4.41 -2.09 12.55
C GLU A 43 -3.91 -1.74 11.14
N TYR A 44 -4.65 -0.87 10.44
CA TYR A 44 -4.27 -0.38 9.12
C TYR A 44 -2.94 0.39 9.16
N ILE A 45 -2.77 1.31 10.12
CA ILE A 45 -1.50 2.02 10.36
C ILE A 45 -0.36 1.03 10.63
N TYR A 46 -0.59 0.03 11.49
CA TYR A 46 0.42 -0.99 11.79
C TYR A 46 0.84 -1.75 10.53
N ASN A 47 -0.11 -2.14 9.69
CA ASN A 47 0.16 -2.82 8.42
C ASN A 47 0.90 -1.92 7.44
N ILE A 48 0.52 -0.65 7.28
CA ILE A 48 1.25 0.33 6.45
C ILE A 48 2.70 0.44 6.94
N LYS A 49 2.91 0.58 8.26
CA LYS A 49 4.26 0.68 8.84
C LYS A 49 5.09 -0.57 8.54
N LYS A 50 4.52 -1.74 8.74
CA LYS A 50 5.18 -3.02 8.47
C LYS A 50 5.48 -3.21 6.98
N LEU A 51 4.57 -2.78 6.11
CA LEU A 51 4.71 -2.88 4.65
C LEU A 51 5.79 -1.94 4.09
N ASN A 52 5.95 -0.75 4.70
CA ASN A 52 6.88 0.29 4.27
C ASN A 52 8.16 0.37 5.11
N ASP A 53 8.40 -0.59 6.02
CA ASP A 53 9.51 -0.60 6.97
C ASP A 53 9.64 0.72 7.78
N LEU A 54 8.50 1.31 8.17
CA LEU A 54 8.50 2.55 8.95
C LEU A 54 8.87 2.25 10.41
N SER A 55 9.93 2.88 10.89
CA SER A 55 10.36 2.76 12.28
C SER A 55 9.40 3.45 13.28
N GLY A 56 8.46 4.27 12.80
CA GLY A 56 7.55 5.06 13.62
C GLY A 56 6.27 5.46 12.90
N ASP A 57 5.45 6.30 13.54
CA ASP A 57 4.29 6.97 12.94
C ASP A 57 4.65 8.23 12.15
N THR A 58 5.91 8.67 12.22
CA THR A 58 6.44 9.79 11.44
C THR A 58 6.51 9.45 9.96
N ILE A 59 5.85 10.25 9.14
CA ILE A 59 5.92 10.20 7.67
C ILE A 59 6.35 11.55 7.13
N TYR A 60 7.00 11.56 5.97
CA TYR A 60 7.49 12.78 5.34
C TYR A 60 6.73 13.10 4.06
N ALA A 61 6.48 14.38 3.83
CA ALA A 61 5.89 14.85 2.57
C ALA A 61 6.79 14.44 1.39
N GLY A 62 6.16 13.89 0.35
CA GLY A 62 6.83 13.34 -0.82
C GLY A 62 7.20 11.86 -0.70
N GLN A 63 7.08 11.26 0.48
CA GLN A 63 7.28 9.83 0.68
C GLN A 63 6.19 9.03 -0.01
N VAL A 64 6.58 7.90 -0.59
CA VAL A 64 5.65 6.94 -1.17
C VAL A 64 5.32 5.90 -0.11
N LEU A 65 4.03 5.71 0.18
CA LEU A 65 3.53 4.70 1.10
C LEU A 65 2.74 3.67 0.30
N LEU A 66 3.10 2.41 0.50
CA LEU A 66 2.31 1.27 0.11
C LEU A 66 1.22 1.04 1.15
N LEU A 67 0.00 0.82 0.70
CA LEU A 67 -1.12 0.47 1.55
C LEU A 67 -1.48 -1.01 1.36
N PRO A 68 -1.87 -1.71 2.45
CA PRO A 68 -2.33 -3.09 2.39
C PRO A 68 -3.71 -3.22 1.75
#